data_AF-A0A0G1QRQ8-F1
#
_entry.id   AF-A0A0G1QRQ8-F1
#
_cell.length_a   1.000
_cell.length_b   1.000
_cell.length_c   1.000
_cell.angle_alpha   90.00
_cell.angle_beta   90.00
_cell.angle_gamma   90.00
#
_symmetry.space_group_name_H-M   'P 1'
#
loop_
_entity.id
_entity.type
_entity.pdbx_description
1 polymer ?
#
loop_
_entity_poly.entity_id
_entity_poly.type
_entity_poly.pdbx_seq_one_letter_code
_entity_poly.pdbx_strand_id
1 'polypeptide(L)'
;VRGVGGFVFRNRHGRPYTADLSRVWNDAQEAAEIPIKKRVTLNQGTRHSFATQHLDQLDLVRQVLGHSNAQMTRRYQGVNVGKLKRILR
;
A
#
# COMPACT_ATOMS: atom_id res chain seq x y z
N VAL A 1 18.43 -20.08 17.85
CA VAL A 1 17.01 -19.65 17.92
C VAL A 1 16.17 -20.62 17.08
N ARG A 2 15.50 -21.58 17.71
CA ARG A 2 14.55 -22.50 17.04
C ARG A 2 13.14 -22.07 17.44
N GLY A 3 12.36 -21.65 16.46
CA GLY A 3 10.97 -21.24 16.61
C GLY A 3 10.39 -20.90 15.24
N VAL A 4 9.86 -21.92 14.56
CA VAL A 4 9.07 -21.75 13.34
C VAL A 4 7.79 -20.98 13.75
N GLY A 5 7.66 -19.73 13.30
CA GLY A 5 6.54 -18.83 13.64
C GLY A 5 6.92 -17.42 14.11
N GLY A 6 8.18 -16.98 13.91
CA GLY A 6 8.67 -15.69 14.41
C GLY A 6 8.23 -14.50 13.56
N PHE A 7 7.15 -13.81 13.95
CA PHE A 7 6.87 -12.47 13.44
C PHE A 7 8.04 -11.53 13.78
N VAL A 8 8.56 -10.84 12.76
CA VAL A 8 9.69 -9.89 12.85
C VAL A 8 9.32 -8.67 13.69
N PHE A 9 8.11 -8.12 13.46
CA PHE A 9 7.59 -6.99 14.23
C PHE A 9 6.57 -7.47 15.26
N ARG A 10 6.75 -7.02 16.51
CA ARG A 10 5.91 -7.37 17.64
C ARG A 10 5.52 -6.11 18.40
N ASN A 11 4.33 -6.11 18.99
CA ASN A 11 3.88 -5.02 19.84
C ASN A 11 4.64 -5.01 21.17
N ARG A 12 4.38 -3.98 22.00
CA ARG A 12 4.99 -3.83 23.34
C ARG A 12 4.78 -5.02 24.29
N HIS A 13 3.82 -5.91 23.99
CA HIS A 13 3.53 -7.12 24.75
C HIS A 13 4.16 -8.37 24.13
N GLY A 14 5.03 -8.22 23.13
CA GLY A 14 5.69 -9.32 22.43
C GLY A 14 4.78 -10.13 21.49
N ARG A 15 3.55 -9.65 21.23
CA ARG A 15 2.57 -10.32 20.35
C ARG A 15 2.66 -9.77 18.92
N PRO A 16 2.29 -10.55 17.89
CA PRO A 16 2.18 -10.05 16.52
C PRO A 16 1.18 -8.89 16.43
N TYR A 17 1.44 -7.95 15.53
CA TYR A 17 0.50 -6.87 15.24
C TYR A 17 -0.73 -7.40 14.50
N THR A 18 -1.92 -6.90 14.86
CA THR A 18 -3.20 -7.20 14.19
C THR A 18 -3.86 -5.90 13.70
N ALA A 19 -5.05 -5.55 14.19
CA ALA A 19 -5.76 -4.30 13.90
C ALA A 19 -4.98 -3.04 14.34
N ASP A 20 -4.01 -3.21 15.24
CA ASP A 20 -3.11 -2.16 15.71
C ASP A 20 -2.39 -1.43 14.58
N LEU A 21 -2.14 -2.06 13.42
CA LEU A 21 -1.41 -1.43 12.31
C LEU A 21 -2.15 -0.24 11.69
N SER A 22 -3.47 -0.32 11.56
CA SER A 22 -4.27 0.79 11.03
C SER A 22 -4.26 1.98 12.00
N ARG A 23 -4.26 1.71 13.31
CA ARG A 23 -4.14 2.75 14.33
C ARG A 23 -2.77 3.42 14.27
N VAL A 24 -1.69 2.62 14.28
CA VAL A 24 -0.32 3.13 14.16
C VAL A 24 -0.14 3.97 12.88
N TRP A 25 -0.74 3.55 11.76
CA TRP A 25 -0.75 4.33 10.52
C TRP A 25 -1.48 5.67 10.66
N ASN A 26 -2.65 5.68 11.30
CA ASN A 26 -3.41 6.92 11.53
C ASN A 26 -2.67 7.87 12.47
N ASP A 27 -2.08 7.35 13.55
CA ASP A 27 -1.27 8.12 14.50
C ASP A 27 -0.06 8.76 13.76
N ALA A 28 0.58 8.02 12.85
CA ALA A 28 1.66 8.55 12.01
C ALA A 28 1.19 9.63 11.04
N GLN A 29 0.03 9.47 10.40
CA GLN A 29 -0.55 10.51 9.55
C GLN A 29 -0.89 11.79 10.33
N GLU A 30 -1.29 11.65 11.59
CA GLU A 30 -1.54 12.77 12.49
C GLU A 30 -0.27 13.49 12.91
N ALA A 31 0.76 12.74 13.32
CA ALA A 31 2.07 13.30 13.64
C ALA A 31 2.75 13.98 12.45
N ALA A 32 2.45 13.54 11.23
CA ALA A 32 2.87 14.18 9.99
C ALA A 32 1.95 15.33 9.53
N GLU A 33 0.99 15.74 10.35
CA GLU A 33 0.06 16.85 10.12
C GLU A 33 -0.76 16.71 8.82
N ILE A 34 -1.04 15.47 8.38
CA ILE A 34 -1.83 15.23 7.18
C ILE A 34 -3.29 15.62 7.46
N PRO A 35 -3.87 16.55 6.68
CA PRO A 35 -5.26 16.96 6.85
C PRO A 35 -6.19 15.74 6.74
N ILE A 36 -7.21 15.64 7.60
CA ILE A 36 -8.15 14.49 7.65
C ILE A 36 -8.69 14.17 6.25
N LYS A 37 -9.07 15.19 5.47
CA LYS A 37 -9.58 15.05 4.08
C LYS A 37 -8.59 14.44 3.08
N LYS A 38 -7.31 14.40 3.41
CA LYS A 38 -6.22 13.84 2.59
C LYS A 38 -5.65 12.54 3.16
N ARG A 39 -6.11 12.09 4.33
CA ARG A 39 -5.66 10.84 4.94
C ARG A 39 -6.08 9.67 4.06
N VAL A 40 -5.19 8.69 3.93
CA VAL A 40 -5.42 7.47 3.16
C VAL A 40 -5.32 6.26 4.08
N THR A 41 -5.90 5.14 3.68
CA THR A 41 -5.72 3.88 4.43
C THR A 41 -4.30 3.35 4.23
N LEU A 42 -3.82 2.52 5.16
CA LEU A 42 -2.50 1.89 5.07
C LEU A 42 -2.30 1.18 3.72
N ASN A 43 -3.31 0.44 3.25
CA ASN A 43 -3.28 -0.26 1.96
C ASN A 43 -3.14 0.72 0.78
N GLN A 44 -3.85 1.85 0.82
CA GLN A 44 -3.77 2.89 -0.22
C GLN A 44 -2.38 3.56 -0.23
N GLY A 45 -1.88 3.95 0.95
CA GLY A 45 -0.58 4.61 1.09
C GLY A 45 0.62 3.73 0.76
N THR A 46 0.50 2.40 0.92
CA THR A 46 1.58 1.44 0.65
C THR A 46 1.38 0.69 -0.66
N ARG A 47 0.54 -0.35 -0.66
CA ARG A 47 0.34 -1.27 -1.79
C ARG A 47 -0.18 -0.55 -3.04
N HIS A 48 -1.20 0.31 -2.91
CA HIS A 48 -1.75 1.02 -4.06
C HIS A 48 -0.79 2.08 -4.58
N SER A 49 -0.18 2.86 -3.69
CA SER A 49 0.86 3.83 -4.06
C SER A 49 2.03 3.18 -4.82
N PHE A 50 2.56 2.06 -4.30
CA PHE A 50 3.63 1.31 -4.97
C PHE A 50 3.22 0.84 -6.37
N ALA A 51 2.06 0.20 -6.51
CA ALA A 51 1.58 -0.29 -7.80
C ALA A 51 1.38 0.84 -8.82
N THR A 52 0.80 1.97 -8.39
CA THR A 52 0.53 3.13 -9.25
C THR A 52 1.81 3.85 -9.69
N GLN A 53 2.87 3.83 -8.88
CA GLN A 53 4.17 4.38 -9.25
C GLN A 53 4.92 3.52 -10.28
N HIS A 54 4.56 2.25 -10.44
CA HIS A 54 5.24 1.28 -11.31
C HIS A 54 4.28 0.69 -12.36
N LEU A 55 3.34 1.49 -12.89
CA LEU A 55 2.32 1.02 -13.83
C LEU A 55 2.88 0.56 -15.19
N ASP A 56 4.06 1.05 -15.54
CA ASP A 56 4.84 0.62 -16.69
C ASP A 56 5.53 -0.74 -16.47
N GLN A 57 5.63 -1.20 -15.21
CA GLN A 57 6.31 -2.43 -14.82
C GLN A 57 5.34 -3.45 -14.19
N LEU A 58 4.27 -3.80 -14.92
CA LEU A 58 3.19 -4.66 -14.41
C LEU A 58 3.67 -6.03 -13.89
N ASP A 59 4.71 -6.61 -14.50
CA ASP A 59 5.28 -7.87 -14.03
C ASP A 59 6.01 -7.74 -12.70
N LEU A 60 6.74 -6.64 -12.49
CA LEU A 60 7.34 -6.31 -11.20
C LEU A 60 6.25 -6.18 -10.14
N VAL A 61 5.21 -5.38 -10.43
CA VAL A 61 4.08 -5.18 -9.50
C VAL A 61 3.39 -6.50 -9.19
N ARG A 62 3.18 -7.37 -10.18
CA ARG A 62 2.58 -8.70 -9.99
C ARG A 62 3.40 -9.56 -9.04
N GLN A 63 4.72 -9.61 -9.23
CA GLN A 63 5.63 -10.42 -8.42
C GLN A 63 5.75 -9.89 -6.99
N VAL A 64 6.00 -8.59 -6.83
CA VAL A 64 6.20 -7.96 -5.52
C VAL A 64 4.94 -8.01 -4.67
N LEU A 65 3.77 -7.80 -5.27
CA LEU A 65 2.50 -7.82 -4.56
C LEU A 65 1.89 -9.22 -4.40
N GLY A 66 2.52 -10.24 -4.99
CA GLY A 66 2.07 -11.63 -4.94
C GLY A 66 0.72 -11.84 -5.63
N HIS A 67 0.44 -11.13 -6.72
CA HIS A 67 -0.80 -11.34 -7.47
C HIS A 67 -0.73 -12.63 -8.29
N SER A 68 -1.70 -13.52 -8.08
CA SER A 68 -1.81 -14.77 -8.83
C SER A 68 -2.19 -14.56 -10.30
N ASN A 69 -2.86 -13.45 -10.62
CA ASN A 69 -3.26 -13.11 -11.98
C ASN A 69 -2.95 -11.66 -12.35
N ALA A 70 -2.75 -11.41 -13.65
CA ALA A 70 -2.46 -10.07 -14.17
C ALA A 70 -3.65 -9.10 -14.05
N GLN A 71 -4.89 -9.63 -13.96
CA GLN A 71 -6.10 -8.81 -13.87
C GLN A 71 -6.18 -8.03 -12.55
N MET A 72 -5.68 -8.60 -11.44
CA MET A 72 -5.54 -7.90 -10.16
C MET A 72 -4.58 -6.70 -10.26
N THR A 73 -3.51 -6.83 -11.05
CA THR A 73 -2.57 -5.73 -11.33
C THR A 73 -3.17 -4.68 -12.27
N ARG A 74 -4.03 -5.07 -13.22
CA ARG A 74 -4.70 -4.10 -14.12
C ARG A 74 -5.65 -3.13 -13.40
N ARG A 75 -6.14 -3.46 -12.21
CA ARG A 75 -6.97 -2.54 -11.39
C ARG A 75 -6.24 -1.25 -11.01
N TYR A 76 -4.90 -1.26 -10.98
CA TYR A 76 -4.09 -0.06 -10.69
C TYR A 76 -3.91 0.84 -11.92
N GLN A 77 -4.11 0.31 -13.13
CA GLN A 77 -4.00 1.08 -14.39
C GLN A 77 -5.13 2.11 -14.59
N GLY A 78 -6.07 2.22 -13.63
CA GLY A 78 -7.14 3.20 -13.62
C GLY A 78 -6.71 4.66 -13.44
N VAL A 79 -5.44 5.01 -13.69
CA VAL A 79 -5.05 6.40 -13.91
C VAL A 79 -5.89 6.87 -15.10
N ASN A 80 -6.70 7.89 -14.87
CA ASN A 80 -7.59 8.44 -15.87
C ASN A 80 -6.77 9.10 -16.99
N VAL A 81 -6.27 8.29 -17.92
CA VAL A 81 -5.45 8.72 -19.06
C VAL A 81 -6.21 9.73 -19.91
N GLY A 82 -7.56 9.71 -19.84
CA GLY A 82 -8.42 10.73 -20.45
C GLY A 82 -8.20 12.14 -19.89
N LYS A 83 -7.95 12.28 -18.57
CA LYS A 83 -7.56 13.57 -17.98
C LYS A 83 -6.16 14.01 -18.39
N LEU A 84 -5.21 13.07 -18.50
CA LEU A 84 -3.84 13.36 -18.97
C LEU A 84 -3.82 13.79 -20.44
N LYS A 85 -4.55 13.08 -21.31
CA LYS A 85 -4.71 13.45 -22.74
C LYS A 85 -5.37 14.81 -22.96
N ARG A 86 -6.18 15.28 -22.01
CA ARG A 86 -6.81 16.62 -22.07
C ARG A 86 -5.85 17.74 -21.65
N ILE A 87 -4.84 17.44 -20.84
CA ILE A 87 -3.79 18.40 -20.42
C ILE A 87 -2.65 18.43 -21.45
N LEU A 88 -2.41 17.31 -22.15
CA LEU A 88 -1.40 17.16 -23.19
C LEU A 88 -1.89 17.52 -24.61
N ARG A 89 -3.10 18.11 -24.73
CA ARG A 89 -3.63 18.75 -25.94
C ARG A 89 -3.72 20.24 -25.67
#